data_AF-A0A2P8FQ34-F1
#
_entry.id   AF-A0A2P8FQ34-F1
#
_cell.length_a   1.000
_cell.length_b   1.000
_cell.length_c   1.000
_cell.angle_alpha   90.00
_cell.angle_beta   90.00
_cell.angle_gamma   90.00
#
_symmetry.space_group_name_H-M   'P 1'
#
loop_
_entity.id
_entity.type
_entity.pdbx_description
1 polymer ?
#
loop_
_entity_poly.entity_id
_entity_poly.type
_entity_poly.pdbx_seq_one_letter_code
_entity_poly.pdbx_strand_id
1 'polypeptide(L)'
;MERITPLLSGRSLNDSVLHQTPFEKSLRRRLLKVGSVLELIEKENEYTPASALSSPGELRRLIDTYEELDSELARVITQYIDVSLVRKRLFKGEEMSIKHVAFVIKATAAKGRLVKDGYSKEVKEIYAAISVQNPLAPPFDLARPHFEKDLDTFNLSYQVLLDNFKLLAARVVASGELAAISPYSVETLHALVAQAENLTREIAVIIQKIFVVYEERLLVFEQIKESCHAICKRSRFVLGSHHAVYKELIALKHAIM
;
A
#
# COMPACT_ATOMS: atom_id res chain seq x y z
N MET A 1 -23.90 32.58 -12.26
CA MET A 1 -23.28 31.66 -13.25
C MET A 1 -21.84 31.44 -12.85
N GLU A 2 -21.61 30.56 -11.88
CA GLU A 2 -20.29 30.02 -11.58
C GLU A 2 -20.16 28.70 -12.35
N ARG A 3 -19.17 28.61 -13.22
CA ARG A 3 -18.86 27.39 -13.94
C ARG A 3 -18.27 26.42 -12.92
N ILE A 4 -18.87 25.23 -12.79
CA ILE A 4 -18.23 24.10 -12.13
C ILE A 4 -17.00 23.73 -12.96
N THR A 5 -15.86 24.26 -12.56
CA THR A 5 -14.51 23.90 -12.99
C THR A 5 -14.34 22.38 -12.81
N PRO A 6 -13.63 21.67 -13.70
CA PRO A 6 -13.55 20.21 -13.63
C PRO A 6 -12.95 19.78 -12.29
N LEU A 7 -13.71 19.04 -11.48
CA LEU A 7 -13.30 18.40 -10.23
C LEU A 7 -12.21 17.31 -10.41
N LEU A 8 -11.41 17.38 -11.47
CA LEU A 8 -10.37 16.40 -11.82
C LEU A 8 -9.04 17.05 -12.23
N SER A 9 -8.88 18.38 -12.10
CA SER A 9 -7.65 19.09 -12.48
C SER A 9 -6.85 19.56 -11.26
N GLY A 10 -6.39 18.61 -10.46
CA GLY A 10 -5.47 18.86 -9.35
C GLY A 10 -4.53 17.67 -9.10
N ARG A 11 -4.08 16.98 -10.17
CA ARG A 11 -3.26 15.77 -10.03
C ARG A 11 -1.84 16.12 -9.56
N SER A 12 -1.54 15.77 -8.31
CA SER A 12 -0.17 15.61 -7.85
C SER A 12 0.46 14.40 -8.55
N LEU A 13 1.76 14.45 -8.83
CA LEU A 13 2.54 13.34 -9.40
C LEU A 13 2.44 12.02 -8.60
N ASN A 14 1.95 12.09 -7.35
CA ASN A 14 1.73 10.94 -6.46
C ASN A 14 0.46 10.12 -6.74
N ASP A 15 -0.53 10.64 -7.47
CA ASP A 15 -1.76 9.89 -7.85
C ASP A 15 -1.49 8.75 -8.85
N SER A 16 -0.27 8.67 -9.40
CA SER A 16 0.01 7.82 -10.55
C SER A 16 0.17 6.34 -10.24
N VAL A 17 0.46 5.95 -8.99
CA VAL A 17 0.75 4.55 -8.63
C VAL A 17 -0.52 3.77 -8.28
N LEU A 18 -1.45 4.42 -7.55
CA LEU A 18 -2.69 3.78 -7.09
C LEU A 18 -3.63 3.45 -8.26
N HIS A 19 -3.77 4.35 -9.24
CA HIS A 19 -4.70 4.18 -10.35
C HIS A 19 -4.19 3.31 -11.51
N GLN A 20 -3.12 2.53 -11.32
CA GLN A 20 -2.58 1.68 -12.40
C GLN A 20 -3.30 0.34 -12.50
N THR A 21 -3.87 -0.16 -11.39
CA THR A 21 -4.47 -1.49 -11.36
C THR A 21 -5.79 -1.51 -12.14
N PRO A 22 -6.17 -2.66 -12.74
CA PRO A 22 -7.45 -2.77 -13.44
C PRO A 22 -8.66 -2.46 -12.55
N PHE A 23 -8.60 -2.84 -11.27
CA PHE A 23 -9.66 -2.59 -10.31
C PHE A 23 -9.83 -1.09 -10.03
N GLU A 24 -8.73 -0.38 -9.74
CA GLU A 24 -8.76 1.06 -9.46
C GLU A 24 -9.19 1.86 -10.70
N LYS A 25 -8.78 1.43 -11.90
CA LYS A 25 -9.28 2.00 -13.17
C LYS A 25 -10.79 1.82 -13.32
N SER A 26 -11.32 0.66 -12.91
CA SER A 26 -12.75 0.37 -12.96
C SER A 26 -13.54 1.24 -11.96
N LEU A 27 -13.09 1.33 -10.71
CA LEU A 27 -13.69 2.20 -9.69
C LEU A 27 -13.74 3.66 -10.14
N ARG A 28 -12.62 4.18 -10.64
CA ARG A 28 -12.54 5.55 -11.16
C ARG A 28 -13.56 5.80 -12.28
N ARG A 29 -13.67 4.89 -13.25
CA ARG A 29 -14.66 5.02 -14.34
C ARG A 29 -16.09 5.02 -13.82
N ARG A 30 -16.38 4.29 -12.74
CA ARG A 30 -17.72 4.28 -12.13
C ARG A 30 -17.99 5.58 -11.37
N LEU A 31 -17.01 6.13 -10.64
CA LEU A 31 -17.15 7.44 -9.98
C LEU A 31 -17.40 8.58 -10.96
N LEU A 32 -16.77 8.57 -12.14
CA LEU A 32 -17.10 9.55 -13.19
C LEU A 32 -18.59 9.53 -13.57
N LYS A 33 -19.18 8.33 -13.64
CA LYS A 33 -20.61 8.16 -13.94
C LYS A 33 -21.49 8.59 -12.77
N VAL A 34 -21.03 8.37 -11.54
CA VAL A 34 -21.69 8.90 -10.34
C VAL A 34 -21.74 10.44 -10.39
N GLY A 35 -20.65 11.09 -10.79
CA GLY A 35 -20.63 12.54 -11.04
C GLY A 35 -21.68 12.96 -12.08
N SER A 36 -21.84 12.20 -13.17
CA SER A 36 -22.90 12.45 -14.15
C SER A 36 -24.31 12.29 -13.58
N VAL A 37 -24.55 11.31 -12.68
CA VAL A 37 -25.83 11.18 -11.97
C VAL A 37 -26.12 12.43 -11.14
N LEU A 38 -25.13 12.92 -10.39
CA LEU A 38 -25.26 14.13 -9.56
C LEU A 38 -25.56 15.37 -10.41
N GLU A 39 -24.85 15.55 -11.52
CA GLU A 39 -25.09 16.67 -12.42
C GLU A 39 -26.49 16.65 -13.05
N LEU A 40 -26.99 15.47 -13.43
CA LEU A 40 -28.30 15.33 -14.04
C LEU A 40 -29.41 15.72 -13.05
N ILE A 41 -29.34 15.26 -11.80
CA ILE A 41 -30.37 15.55 -10.81
C ILE A 41 -30.31 16.98 -10.28
N GLU A 42 -29.13 17.60 -10.23
CA GLU A 42 -28.99 19.00 -9.81
C GLU A 42 -29.52 19.99 -10.85
N LYS A 43 -29.50 19.62 -12.13
CA LYS A 43 -30.07 20.42 -13.23
C LYS A 43 -31.60 20.27 -13.35
N GLU A 44 -32.19 19.24 -12.76
CA GLU A 44 -33.62 18.97 -12.83
C GLU A 44 -34.40 19.72 -11.74
N ASN A 45 -35.14 20.75 -12.15
CA ASN A 45 -35.91 21.62 -11.24
C ASN A 45 -37.03 20.89 -10.48
N GLU A 46 -37.49 19.73 -10.97
CA GLU A 46 -38.54 18.92 -10.33
C GLU A 46 -38.04 18.16 -9.09
N TYR A 47 -36.71 18.11 -8.88
CA TYR A 47 -36.10 17.56 -7.67
C TYR A 47 -36.12 18.59 -6.53
N THR A 48 -37.28 18.85 -5.94
CA THR A 48 -37.38 19.65 -4.70
C THR A 48 -36.82 18.86 -3.49
N PRO A 49 -36.10 19.51 -2.55
CA PRO A 49 -35.36 18.81 -1.50
C PRO A 49 -36.31 18.40 -0.38
N ALA A 50 -36.88 17.21 -0.47
CA ALA A 50 -37.45 16.54 0.68
C ALA A 50 -36.33 15.77 1.41
N SER A 51 -36.20 16.03 2.71
CA SER A 51 -35.36 15.32 3.67
C SER A 51 -35.54 13.82 3.53
N ALA A 52 -34.65 13.17 2.78
CA ALA A 52 -34.61 11.73 2.64
C ALA A 52 -33.21 11.34 2.15
N LEU A 53 -32.83 10.11 2.49
CA LEU A 53 -31.59 9.39 2.21
C LEU A 53 -31.25 9.22 0.70
N SER A 54 -31.67 10.16 -0.14
CA SER A 54 -31.70 10.10 -1.61
C SER A 54 -31.58 11.52 -2.19
N SER A 55 -30.99 12.43 -1.43
CA SER A 55 -30.83 13.83 -1.85
C SER A 55 -29.52 14.00 -2.65
N PRO A 56 -29.50 14.89 -3.65
CA PRO A 56 -28.26 15.24 -4.35
C PRO A 56 -27.13 15.65 -3.38
N GLY A 57 -27.48 16.35 -2.29
CA GLY A 57 -26.52 16.77 -1.26
C GLY A 57 -25.88 15.62 -0.48
N GLU A 58 -26.62 14.53 -0.24
CA GLU A 58 -26.05 13.34 0.39
C GLU A 58 -25.13 12.58 -0.57
N LEU A 59 -25.51 12.44 -1.84
CA LEU A 59 -24.65 11.84 -2.85
C LEU A 59 -23.35 12.64 -3.00
N ARG A 60 -23.43 13.97 -3.01
CA ARG A 60 -22.26 14.85 -3.02
C ARG A 60 -21.36 14.61 -1.81
N ARG A 61 -21.91 14.60 -0.60
CA ARG A 61 -21.14 14.32 0.63
C ARG A 61 -20.44 12.96 0.56
N LEU A 62 -21.11 11.92 0.07
CA LEU A 62 -20.52 10.59 -0.08
C LEU A 62 -19.36 10.57 -1.09
N ILE A 63 -19.49 11.31 -2.19
CA ILE A 63 -18.39 11.49 -3.16
C ILE A 63 -17.21 12.21 -2.49
N ASP A 64 -17.46 13.31 -1.78
CA ASP A 64 -16.41 14.06 -1.08
C ASP A 64 -15.67 13.17 -0.06
N THR A 65 -16.42 12.41 0.75
CA THR A 65 -15.84 11.43 1.69
C THR A 65 -15.04 10.35 0.97
N TYR A 66 -15.51 9.86 -0.18
CA TYR A 66 -14.75 8.90 -0.99
C TYR A 66 -13.43 9.50 -1.47
N GLU A 67 -13.44 10.74 -1.99
CA GLU A 67 -12.25 11.42 -2.49
C GLU A 67 -11.21 11.69 -1.40
N GLU A 68 -11.67 12.02 -0.18
CA GLU A 68 -10.82 12.13 1.00
C GLU A 68 -10.14 10.79 1.35
N LEU A 69 -10.91 9.70 1.38
CA LEU A 69 -10.39 8.36 1.65
C LEU A 69 -9.46 7.86 0.53
N ASP A 70 -9.75 8.18 -0.73
CA ASP A 70 -8.90 7.83 -1.87
C ASP A 70 -7.55 8.56 -1.81
N SER A 71 -7.57 9.84 -1.46
CA SER A 71 -6.37 10.65 -1.25
C SER A 71 -5.54 10.13 -0.07
N GLU A 72 -6.20 9.78 1.04
CA GLU A 72 -5.53 9.19 2.19
C GLU A 72 -4.93 7.81 1.83
N LEU A 73 -5.65 6.97 1.10
CA LEU A 73 -5.13 5.68 0.65
C LEU A 73 -3.90 5.85 -0.23
N ALA A 74 -3.93 6.77 -1.19
CA ALA A 74 -2.79 7.08 -2.06
C ALA A 74 -1.56 7.48 -1.23
N ARG A 75 -1.75 8.38 -0.26
CA ARG A 75 -0.70 8.82 0.65
C ARG A 75 -0.12 7.66 1.47
N VAL A 76 -0.96 6.80 2.04
CA VAL A 76 -0.51 5.67 2.86
C VAL A 76 0.22 4.62 1.99
N ILE A 77 -0.24 4.36 0.76
CA ILE A 77 0.45 3.47 -0.17
C ILE A 77 1.83 4.03 -0.56
N THR A 78 1.94 5.33 -0.84
CA THR A 78 3.25 5.98 -1.10
C THR A 78 4.18 5.81 0.09
N GLN A 79 3.70 6.07 1.31
CA GLN A 79 4.48 5.87 2.54
C GLN A 79 4.95 4.42 2.67
N TYR A 80 4.08 3.43 2.42
CA TYR A 80 4.44 2.02 2.45
C TYR A 80 5.54 1.67 1.44
N ILE A 81 5.44 2.18 0.20
CA ILE A 81 6.45 1.96 -0.84
C ILE A 81 7.78 2.58 -0.41
N ASP A 82 7.78 3.82 0.07
CA ASP A 82 8.99 4.54 0.46
C ASP A 82 9.71 3.83 1.62
N VAL A 83 8.99 3.48 2.69
CA VAL A 83 9.55 2.74 3.84
C VAL A 83 10.03 1.35 3.40
N SER A 84 9.30 0.67 2.50
CA SER A 84 9.73 -0.62 1.95
C SER A 84 11.01 -0.52 1.11
N LEU A 85 11.20 0.58 0.37
CA LEU A 85 12.43 0.85 -0.37
C LEU A 85 13.60 1.19 0.56
N VAL A 86 13.36 1.91 1.66
CA VAL A 86 14.37 2.12 2.72
C VAL A 86 14.75 0.78 3.34
N ARG A 87 13.78 -0.07 3.70
CA ARG A 87 14.04 -1.44 4.19
C ARG A 87 14.84 -2.24 3.17
N LYS A 88 14.46 -2.20 1.89
CA LYS A 88 15.22 -2.89 0.83
C LYS A 88 16.68 -2.46 0.81
N ARG A 89 16.97 -1.16 0.89
CA ARG A 89 18.34 -0.62 0.91
C ARG A 89 19.15 -1.07 2.13
N LEU A 90 18.52 -1.07 3.32
CA LEU A 90 19.11 -1.61 4.55
C LEU A 90 19.53 -3.08 4.38
N PHE A 91 18.75 -3.88 3.67
CA PHE A 91 19.09 -5.29 3.43
C PHE A 91 20.04 -5.49 2.25
N LYS A 92 19.95 -4.68 1.19
CA LYS A 92 20.73 -4.80 -0.04
C LYS A 92 20.80 -3.47 -0.79
N GLY A 93 22.02 -2.99 -1.06
CA GLY A 93 22.26 -1.89 -1.99
C GLY A 93 23.19 -0.80 -1.47
N GLU A 94 23.39 -0.73 -0.15
CA GLU A 94 24.27 0.24 0.51
C GLU A 94 25.52 -0.44 1.09
N GLU A 95 26.61 0.32 1.28
CA GLU A 95 27.85 -0.15 1.91
C GLU A 95 27.64 -0.63 3.36
N MET A 96 26.63 -0.07 4.05
CA MET A 96 26.23 -0.47 5.40
C MET A 96 25.05 -1.45 5.41
N SER A 97 24.72 -2.09 4.28
CA SER A 97 23.61 -3.03 4.23
C SER A 97 23.93 -4.36 4.95
N ILE A 98 22.89 -5.02 5.47
CA ILE A 98 22.97 -6.34 6.13
C ILE A 98 23.75 -7.35 5.28
N LYS A 99 23.47 -7.43 3.97
CA LYS A 99 24.19 -8.34 3.08
C LYS A 99 25.67 -7.98 2.91
N HIS A 100 26.00 -6.69 2.84
CA HIS A 100 27.39 -6.26 2.72
C HIS A 100 28.17 -6.56 4.00
N VAL A 101 27.61 -6.20 5.15
CA VAL A 101 28.22 -6.48 6.47
C VAL A 101 28.40 -7.99 6.68
N ALA A 102 27.40 -8.79 6.33
CA ALA A 102 27.51 -10.25 6.38
C ALA A 102 28.63 -10.81 5.49
N PHE A 103 28.81 -10.25 4.29
CA PHE A 103 29.91 -10.61 3.40
C PHE A 103 31.28 -10.26 4.00
N VAL A 104 31.43 -9.07 4.58
CA VAL A 104 32.67 -8.64 5.22
C VAL A 104 33.01 -9.54 6.42
N ILE A 105 32.04 -9.85 7.28
CA ILE A 105 32.20 -10.82 8.38
C ILE A 105 32.74 -12.15 7.83
N LYS A 106 32.09 -12.70 6.80
CA LYS A 106 32.52 -13.97 6.18
C LYS A 106 33.92 -13.88 5.57
N ALA A 107 34.27 -12.75 4.94
CA ALA A 107 35.57 -12.56 4.34
C ALA A 107 36.68 -12.48 5.40
N THR A 108 36.42 -11.80 6.52
CA THR A 108 37.34 -11.72 7.65
C THR A 108 37.50 -13.07 8.34
N ALA A 109 36.41 -13.79 8.61
CA ALA A 109 36.45 -15.14 9.18
C ALA A 109 37.18 -16.16 8.30
N ALA A 110 37.33 -15.89 6.99
CA ALA A 110 38.14 -16.71 6.08
C ALA A 110 39.64 -16.34 6.09
N LYS A 111 40.00 -15.10 6.47
CA LYS A 111 41.38 -14.60 6.55
C LYS A 111 42.02 -14.82 7.92
N GLY A 112 41.22 -14.94 8.98
CA GLY A 112 41.70 -15.20 10.33
C GLY A 112 42.52 -16.49 10.42
N ARG A 113 43.68 -16.44 11.08
CA ARG A 113 44.55 -17.61 11.35
C ARG A 113 43.95 -18.60 12.36
N LEU A 114 42.69 -18.42 12.76
CA LEU A 114 42.08 -19.10 13.89
C LEU A 114 41.39 -20.38 13.42
N VAL A 115 42.14 -21.47 13.52
CA VAL A 115 41.70 -22.87 13.49
C VAL A 115 40.91 -23.23 14.75
N LYS A 116 40.25 -22.27 15.41
CA LYS A 116 39.39 -22.57 16.56
C LYS A 116 38.05 -23.10 16.06
N ASP A 117 37.87 -24.42 16.20
CA ASP A 117 36.58 -25.09 16.38
C ASP A 117 35.46 -24.72 15.39
N GLY A 118 35.71 -24.88 14.08
CA GLY A 118 34.62 -24.85 13.08
C GLY A 118 33.93 -23.50 12.86
N TYR A 119 34.35 -22.42 13.54
CA TYR A 119 33.77 -21.08 13.43
C TYR A 119 33.67 -20.57 11.99
N SER A 120 34.76 -20.71 11.22
CA SER A 120 34.79 -20.28 9.82
C SER A 120 33.79 -21.05 8.93
N LYS A 121 33.52 -22.33 9.26
CA LYS A 121 32.54 -23.14 8.54
C LYS A 121 31.12 -22.66 8.86
N GLU A 122 30.81 -22.48 10.13
CA GLU A 122 29.52 -21.99 10.61
C GLU A 122 29.17 -20.60 10.05
N VAL A 123 30.13 -19.65 10.09
CA VAL A 123 29.96 -18.31 9.50
C VAL A 123 29.68 -18.39 8.00
N LYS A 124 30.35 -19.30 7.27
CA LYS A 124 30.11 -19.50 5.83
C LYS A 124 28.72 -20.06 5.56
N GLU A 125 28.25 -21.00 6.39
CA GLU A 125 26.91 -21.59 6.28
C GLU A 125 25.81 -20.55 6.52
N ILE A 126 25.94 -19.75 7.59
CA ILE A 126 24.99 -18.66 7.89
C ILE A 126 25.01 -17.61 6.77
N TYR A 127 26.20 -17.19 6.32
CA TYR A 127 26.31 -16.26 5.20
C TYR A 127 25.69 -16.81 3.90
N ALA A 128 25.85 -18.11 3.62
CA ALA A 128 25.26 -18.72 2.44
C ALA A 128 23.73 -18.58 2.47
N ALA A 129 23.10 -18.82 3.62
CA ALA A 129 21.67 -18.61 3.82
C ALA A 129 21.24 -17.15 3.60
N ILE A 130 22.03 -16.16 4.04
CA ILE A 130 21.77 -14.74 3.76
C ILE A 130 21.94 -14.42 2.26
N SER A 131 22.95 -15.00 1.62
CA SER A 131 23.35 -14.64 0.26
C SER A 131 22.29 -15.02 -0.78
N VAL A 132 21.66 -16.19 -0.61
CA VAL A 132 20.67 -16.75 -1.56
C VAL A 132 19.31 -16.05 -1.48
N GLN A 133 18.97 -15.44 -0.34
CA GLN A 133 17.68 -14.76 -0.15
C GLN A 133 17.68 -13.38 -0.80
N ASN A 134 16.71 -13.04 -1.65
CA ASN A 134 16.62 -11.70 -2.23
C ASN A 134 15.51 -10.89 -1.56
N PRO A 135 15.77 -9.65 -1.12
CA PRO A 135 14.71 -8.74 -0.70
C PRO A 135 13.69 -8.54 -1.82
N LEU A 136 12.44 -8.89 -1.55
CA LEU A 136 11.35 -8.79 -2.52
C LEU A 136 10.82 -7.36 -2.60
N ALA A 137 10.21 -7.01 -3.74
CA ALA A 137 9.51 -5.73 -3.88
C ALA A 137 8.20 -5.74 -3.07
N PRO A 138 7.77 -4.59 -2.54
CA PRO A 138 6.50 -4.51 -1.83
C PRO A 138 5.32 -4.76 -2.78
N PRO A 139 4.41 -5.72 -2.48
CA PRO A 139 3.15 -5.84 -3.20
C PRO A 139 2.21 -4.68 -2.81
N PHE A 140 1.51 -4.08 -3.77
CA PHE A 140 0.62 -2.93 -3.54
C PHE A 140 -0.74 -3.02 -4.26
N ASP A 141 -1.00 -4.09 -5.02
CA ASP A 141 -2.27 -4.29 -5.73
C ASP A 141 -3.21 -5.16 -4.89
N LEU A 142 -3.95 -4.52 -3.98
CA LEU A 142 -4.84 -5.17 -2.99
C LEU A 142 -5.95 -6.01 -3.63
N ALA A 143 -6.35 -5.68 -4.86
CA ALA A 143 -7.42 -6.38 -5.57
C ALA A 143 -6.96 -7.70 -6.22
N ARG A 144 -5.66 -8.04 -6.16
CA ARG A 144 -5.16 -9.31 -6.70
C ARG A 144 -5.59 -10.49 -5.81
N PRO A 145 -6.07 -11.60 -6.41
CA PRO A 145 -6.46 -12.79 -5.65
C PRO A 145 -5.37 -13.39 -4.75
N HIS A 146 -4.10 -13.14 -5.06
CA HIS A 146 -2.95 -13.66 -4.32
C HIS A 146 -2.23 -12.59 -3.48
N PHE A 147 -2.84 -11.41 -3.28
CA PHE A 147 -2.19 -10.31 -2.59
C PHE A 147 -1.69 -10.68 -1.18
N GLU A 148 -2.53 -11.35 -0.38
CA GLU A 148 -2.15 -11.80 0.97
C GLU A 148 -0.96 -12.76 0.93
N LYS A 149 -0.96 -13.72 0.00
CA LYS A 149 0.16 -14.64 -0.19
C LYS A 149 1.43 -13.92 -0.64
N ASP A 150 1.32 -12.94 -1.54
CA ASP A 150 2.44 -12.12 -1.99
C ASP A 150 3.01 -11.30 -0.82
N LEU A 151 2.14 -10.79 0.06
CA LEU A 151 2.49 -10.03 1.25
C LEU A 151 3.19 -10.91 2.30
N ASP A 152 2.68 -12.12 2.55
CA ASP A 152 3.32 -13.10 3.42
C ASP A 152 4.70 -13.49 2.90
N THR A 153 4.80 -13.74 1.60
CA THR A 153 6.07 -14.06 0.93
C THR A 153 7.06 -12.89 1.04
N PHE A 154 6.59 -11.67 0.83
CA PHE A 154 7.35 -10.45 1.03
C PHE A 154 7.88 -10.35 2.47
N ASN A 155 7.01 -10.45 3.47
CA ASN A 155 7.42 -10.36 4.89
C ASN A 155 8.39 -11.48 5.27
N LEU A 156 8.11 -12.72 4.87
CA LEU A 156 8.96 -13.88 5.13
C LEU A 156 10.37 -13.70 4.53
N SER A 157 10.49 -13.13 3.33
CA SER A 157 11.79 -12.91 2.68
C SER A 157 12.72 -12.01 3.49
N TYR A 158 12.18 -10.99 4.16
CA TYR A 158 12.94 -10.08 5.02
C TYR A 158 13.19 -10.68 6.41
N GLN A 159 12.21 -11.41 6.96
CA GLN A 159 12.34 -12.08 8.25
C GLN A 159 13.47 -13.13 8.23
N VAL A 160 13.51 -13.98 7.20
CA VAL A 160 14.57 -14.99 7.04
C VAL A 160 15.95 -14.32 6.91
N LEU A 161 16.06 -13.20 6.19
CA LEU A 161 17.32 -12.45 6.10
C LEU A 161 17.74 -11.90 7.48
N LEU A 162 16.80 -11.34 8.22
CA LEU A 162 17.05 -10.74 9.54
C LEU A 162 17.47 -11.80 10.56
N ASP A 163 16.79 -12.94 10.59
CA ASP A 163 17.07 -14.01 11.55
C ASP A 163 18.46 -14.62 11.32
N ASN A 164 18.83 -14.86 10.07
CA ASN A 164 20.17 -15.32 9.75
C ASN A 164 21.24 -14.26 10.07
N PHE A 165 20.94 -12.97 9.86
CA PHE A 165 21.87 -11.90 10.24
C PHE A 165 22.05 -11.77 11.75
N LYS A 166 20.97 -11.89 12.54
CA LYS A 166 21.03 -11.95 14.01
C LYS A 166 21.89 -13.12 14.49
N LEU A 167 21.73 -14.29 13.88
CA LEU A 167 22.54 -15.47 14.18
C LEU A 167 24.02 -15.20 13.88
N LEU A 168 24.33 -14.61 12.72
CA LEU A 168 25.68 -14.24 12.34
C LEU A 168 26.29 -13.24 13.32
N ALA A 169 25.55 -12.20 13.69
CA ALA A 169 25.99 -11.17 14.63
C ALA A 169 26.27 -11.76 16.02
N ALA A 170 25.35 -12.57 16.55
CA ALA A 170 25.54 -13.25 17.83
C ALA A 170 26.79 -14.13 17.82
N ARG A 171 27.04 -14.84 16.71
CA ARG A 171 28.21 -15.72 16.58
C ARG A 171 29.53 -14.93 16.56
N VAL A 172 29.56 -13.79 15.88
CA VAL A 172 30.69 -12.86 15.86
C VAL A 172 30.97 -12.25 17.24
N VAL A 173 29.92 -11.90 17.97
CA VAL A 173 30.07 -11.34 19.33
C VAL A 173 30.62 -12.40 20.29
N ALA A 174 30.09 -13.63 20.23
CA ALA A 174 30.51 -14.72 21.10
C ALA A 174 31.96 -15.19 20.86
N SER A 175 32.50 -15.03 19.64
CA SER A 175 33.89 -15.40 19.35
C SER A 175 34.92 -14.39 19.89
N GLY A 176 34.50 -13.17 20.23
CA GLY A 176 35.39 -12.08 20.65
C GLY A 176 36.26 -11.53 19.51
N GLU A 177 35.98 -11.88 18.25
CA GLU A 177 36.81 -11.57 17.08
C GLU A 177 36.47 -10.24 16.40
N LEU A 178 35.68 -9.38 17.03
CA LEU A 178 35.22 -8.10 16.47
C LEU A 178 36.35 -7.17 16.02
N ALA A 179 37.49 -7.18 16.72
CA ALA A 179 38.66 -6.38 16.34
C ALA A 179 39.21 -6.73 14.95
N ALA A 180 38.98 -7.96 14.46
CA ALA A 180 39.39 -8.38 13.13
C ALA A 180 38.41 -7.92 12.03
N ILE A 181 37.17 -7.57 12.38
CA ILE A 181 36.06 -7.27 11.45
C ILE A 181 35.92 -5.74 11.26
N SER A 182 37.02 -5.00 11.41
CA SER A 182 37.07 -3.58 11.09
C SER A 182 36.51 -3.33 9.67
N PRO A 183 35.57 -2.39 9.50
CA PRO A 183 35.26 -1.28 10.43
C PRO A 183 34.08 -1.50 11.38
N TYR A 184 33.48 -2.69 11.46
CA TYR A 184 32.18 -2.86 12.16
C TYR A 184 32.32 -3.22 13.64
N SER A 185 31.63 -2.47 14.49
CA SER A 185 31.54 -2.71 15.93
C SER A 185 30.31 -3.54 16.31
N VAL A 186 30.25 -4.04 17.55
CA VAL A 186 29.05 -4.68 18.13
C VAL A 186 27.85 -3.75 18.01
N GLU A 187 28.08 -2.47 18.29
CA GLU A 187 27.07 -1.43 18.20
C GLU A 187 26.52 -1.29 16.78
N THR A 188 27.39 -1.43 15.76
CA THR A 188 26.94 -1.40 14.35
C THR A 188 26.01 -2.57 14.05
N LEU A 189 26.35 -3.78 14.50
CA LEU A 189 25.53 -4.97 14.28
C LEU A 189 24.17 -4.86 14.98
N HIS A 190 24.16 -4.42 16.24
CA HIS A 190 22.93 -4.18 16.99
C HIS A 190 22.08 -3.06 16.38
N ALA A 191 22.71 -1.98 15.90
CA ALA A 191 22.01 -0.88 15.25
C ALA A 191 21.31 -1.34 13.96
N LEU A 192 21.96 -2.15 13.13
CA LEU A 192 21.36 -2.70 11.91
C LEU A 192 20.18 -3.63 12.21
N VAL A 193 20.30 -4.48 13.24
CA VAL A 193 19.19 -5.34 13.69
C VAL A 193 18.02 -4.49 14.18
N ALA A 194 18.27 -3.53 15.07
CA ALA A 194 17.24 -2.66 15.61
C ALA A 194 16.54 -1.84 14.52
N GLN A 195 17.30 -1.32 13.55
CA GLN A 195 16.74 -0.58 12.42
C GLN A 195 15.87 -1.46 11.54
N ALA A 196 16.27 -2.70 11.27
CA ALA A 196 15.49 -3.66 10.50
C ALA A 196 14.19 -4.06 11.21
N GLU A 197 14.22 -4.27 12.53
CA GLU A 197 13.04 -4.55 13.34
C GLU A 197 12.08 -3.36 13.38
N ASN A 198 12.61 -2.14 13.53
CA ASN A 198 11.82 -0.91 13.49
C ASN A 198 11.08 -0.76 12.17
N LEU A 199 11.79 -0.89 11.04
CA LEU A 199 11.19 -0.80 9.70
C LEU A 199 10.17 -1.92 9.46
N THR A 200 10.39 -3.11 10.01
CA THR A 200 9.42 -4.22 9.90
C THR A 200 8.13 -3.91 10.65
N ARG A 201 8.23 -3.37 11.87
CA ARG A 201 7.07 -2.93 12.66
C ARG A 201 6.35 -1.76 11.98
N GLU A 202 7.09 -0.78 11.50
CA GLU A 202 6.53 0.37 10.79
C GLU A 202 5.75 -0.06 9.55
N ILE A 203 6.32 -0.93 8.72
CA ILE A 203 5.64 -1.49 7.55
C ILE A 203 4.37 -2.23 7.94
N ALA A 204 4.39 -3.05 8.99
CA ALA A 204 3.20 -3.76 9.47
C ALA A 204 2.07 -2.80 9.88
N VAL A 205 2.39 -1.72 10.59
CA VAL A 205 1.43 -0.68 10.97
C VAL A 205 0.86 0.03 9.73
N ILE A 206 1.72 0.37 8.76
CA ILE A 206 1.27 1.03 7.53
C ILE A 206 0.35 0.09 6.73
N ILE A 207 0.69 -1.19 6.59
CA ILE A 207 -0.16 -2.19 5.93
C ILE A 207 -1.54 -2.28 6.58
N GLN A 208 -1.59 -2.36 7.91
CA GLN A 208 -2.86 -2.38 8.63
C GLN A 208 -3.71 -1.14 8.30
N LYS A 209 -3.06 0.03 8.25
CA LYS A 209 -3.73 1.28 7.87
C LYS A 209 -4.23 1.25 6.42
N ILE A 210 -3.47 0.68 5.47
CA ILE A 210 -3.92 0.51 4.08
C ILE A 210 -5.20 -0.32 4.05
N PHE A 211 -5.26 -1.45 4.76
CA PHE A 211 -6.45 -2.30 4.80
C PHE A 211 -7.67 -1.55 5.35
N VAL A 212 -7.52 -0.85 6.48
CA VAL A 212 -8.61 -0.06 7.08
C VAL A 212 -9.15 0.99 6.10
N VAL A 213 -8.28 1.82 5.54
CA VAL A 213 -8.70 2.89 4.62
C VAL A 213 -9.29 2.30 3.33
N TYR A 214 -8.73 1.19 2.83
CA TYR A 214 -9.24 0.51 1.65
C TYR A 214 -10.66 -0.03 1.87
N GLU A 215 -10.91 -0.68 3.01
CA GLU A 215 -12.24 -1.19 3.38
C GLU A 215 -13.26 -0.05 3.57
N GLU A 216 -12.90 1.00 4.31
CA GLU A 216 -13.75 2.18 4.50
C GLU A 216 -14.12 2.82 3.15
N ARG A 217 -13.15 2.96 2.24
CA ARG A 217 -13.38 3.49 0.89
C ARG A 217 -14.34 2.63 0.09
N LEU A 218 -14.24 1.30 0.17
CA LEU A 218 -15.18 0.39 -0.50
C LEU A 218 -16.59 0.47 0.09
N LEU A 219 -16.71 0.60 1.42
CA LEU A 219 -18.00 0.78 2.09
C LEU A 219 -18.69 2.07 1.64
N VAL A 220 -17.95 3.18 1.56
CA VAL A 220 -18.50 4.45 1.04
C VAL A 220 -18.90 4.31 -0.42
N PHE A 221 -18.12 3.58 -1.24
CA PHE A 221 -18.49 3.33 -2.63
C PHE A 221 -19.79 2.52 -2.77
N GLU A 222 -20.04 1.54 -1.90
CA GLU A 222 -21.31 0.82 -1.88
C GLU A 222 -22.48 1.75 -1.49
N GLN A 223 -22.30 2.64 -0.52
CA GLN A 223 -23.29 3.67 -0.19
C GLN A 223 -23.58 4.62 -1.36
N ILE A 224 -22.55 4.98 -2.14
CA ILE A 224 -22.71 5.75 -3.38
C ILE A 224 -23.58 4.99 -4.40
N LYS A 225 -23.35 3.68 -4.57
CA LYS A 225 -24.15 2.83 -5.49
C LYS A 225 -25.60 2.77 -5.04
N GLU A 226 -25.84 2.59 -3.75
CA GLU A 226 -27.19 2.57 -3.16
C GLU A 226 -27.91 3.91 -3.35
N SER A 227 -27.22 5.02 -3.10
CA SER A 227 -27.74 6.37 -3.32
C SER A 227 -28.10 6.61 -4.79
N CYS A 228 -27.20 6.25 -5.73
CA CYS A 228 -27.49 6.29 -7.17
C CYS A 228 -28.71 5.43 -7.54
N HIS A 229 -28.85 4.25 -6.94
CA HIS A 229 -30.01 3.39 -7.17
C HIS A 229 -31.31 4.02 -6.67
N ALA A 230 -31.29 4.59 -5.46
CA ALA A 230 -32.44 5.26 -4.86
C ALA A 230 -32.87 6.48 -5.69
N ILE A 231 -31.91 7.30 -6.14
CA ILE A 231 -32.12 8.41 -7.07
C ILE A 231 -32.81 7.92 -8.34
N CYS A 232 -32.26 6.90 -9.01
CA CYS A 232 -32.86 6.35 -10.23
C CYS A 232 -34.30 5.87 -9.99
N LYS A 233 -34.56 5.17 -8.89
CA LYS A 233 -35.90 4.69 -8.51
C LYS A 233 -36.86 5.84 -8.28
N ARG A 234 -36.44 6.88 -7.55
CA ARG A 234 -37.25 8.09 -7.29
C ARG A 234 -37.53 8.86 -8.57
N SER A 235 -36.54 9.03 -9.43
CA SER A 235 -36.71 9.72 -10.71
C SER A 235 -37.74 9.06 -11.61
N ARG A 236 -37.93 7.73 -11.52
CA ARG A 236 -39.04 7.04 -12.20
C ARG A 236 -40.40 7.57 -11.79
N PHE A 237 -40.59 7.82 -10.49
CA PHE A 237 -41.86 8.25 -9.92
C PHE A 237 -42.12 9.74 -10.15
N VAL A 238 -41.07 10.56 -10.08
CA VAL A 238 -41.18 12.02 -10.26
C VAL A 238 -41.31 12.38 -11.74
N LEU A 239 -40.38 11.92 -12.57
CA LEU A 239 -40.28 12.33 -13.98
C LEU A 239 -41.10 11.43 -14.92
N GLY A 240 -41.40 10.19 -14.49
CA GLY A 240 -42.03 9.17 -15.33
C GLY A 240 -41.06 8.35 -16.19
N SER A 241 -41.51 7.18 -16.65
CA SER A 241 -40.66 6.19 -17.33
C SER A 241 -40.16 6.58 -18.72
N HIS A 242 -40.81 7.56 -19.35
CA HIS A 242 -40.47 8.01 -20.70
C HIS A 242 -39.58 9.26 -20.73
N HIS A 243 -39.35 9.90 -19.57
CA HIS A 243 -38.53 11.10 -19.46
C HIS A 243 -37.07 10.84 -19.85
N ALA A 244 -36.46 11.80 -20.56
CA ALA A 244 -35.09 11.66 -21.08
C ALA A 244 -34.08 11.44 -19.94
N VAL A 245 -34.14 12.27 -18.90
CA VAL A 245 -33.25 12.13 -17.74
C VAL A 245 -33.41 10.81 -17.01
N TYR A 246 -34.64 10.29 -16.85
CA TYR A 246 -34.82 8.99 -16.22
C TYR A 246 -34.16 7.85 -17.03
N LYS A 247 -34.28 7.87 -18.36
CA LYS A 247 -33.61 6.88 -19.23
C LYS A 247 -32.09 6.94 -19.09
N GLU A 248 -31.53 8.13 -19.01
CA GLU A 248 -30.10 8.34 -18.81
C GLU A 248 -29.64 7.85 -17.43
N LEU A 249 -30.40 8.15 -16.37
CA LEU A 249 -30.14 7.65 -15.01
C LEU A 249 -30.18 6.13 -14.92
N ILE A 250 -31.07 5.44 -15.66
CA ILE A 250 -31.07 3.98 -15.74
C ILE A 250 -29.78 3.45 -16.37
N ALA A 251 -29.34 4.06 -17.48
CA ALA A 251 -28.12 3.65 -18.16
C ALA A 251 -26.90 3.82 -17.26
N LEU A 252 -26.80 4.96 -16.57
CA LEU A 252 -25.75 5.24 -15.60
C LEU A 252 -25.78 4.26 -14.42
N LYS A 253 -26.97 3.98 -13.85
CA LYS A 253 -27.13 3.00 -12.76
C LYS A 253 -26.53 1.64 -13.13
N HIS A 254 -26.90 1.07 -14.28
CA HIS A 254 -26.36 -0.24 -14.71
C HIS A 254 -24.84 -0.22 -14.91
N ALA A 255 -24.30 0.94 -15.26
CA ALA A 255 -22.90 1.12 -15.55
C ALA A 255 -22.06 1.45 -14.28
N ILE A 256 -22.71 1.73 -13.15
CA ILE A 256 -22.14 1.97 -11.82
C ILE A 256 -22.20 0.71 -10.95
N MET A 257 -23.25 -0.11 -11.08
CA MET A 257 -23.37 -1.40 -10.40
C MET A 257 -22.25 -2.36 -10.80
#